data_AF-A0A1I6LZP6-F1
#
_entry.id   AF-A0A1I6LZP6-F1
#
_cell.length_a   1.000
_cell.length_b   1.000
_cell.length_c   1.000
_cell.angle_alpha   90.00
_cell.angle_beta   90.00
_cell.angle_gamma   90.00
#
_symmetry.space_group_name_H-M   'P 1'
#
loop_
_entity.id
_entity.type
_entity.pdbx_description
1 polymer ?
#
loop_
_entity_poly.entity_id
_entity_poly.type
_entity_poly.pdbx_seq_one_letter_code
_entity_poly.pdbx_strand_id
1 'polypeptide(L)'
;MKTKYFKRIIMLLLCIITVFVIYNVVVWNQSNRKLINPVLLQYRKYFKLDYINCNSEKKEISYGLVDKYIFWGEKKCKLDAYNDIRLKLNRYLEKNPDYYLNNGYKITIYFKLNISGKPSYLHISNYNETVDELKIYNGFYHVSGEPMSGSNFENISDYAVFDGIKSLKLDQYVIFDDVSKLTSLSSLEYVVIGGTDSAEKQKELNEVLPNCSNKMSKIESQ
;
A
#
# COMPACT_ATOMS: atom_id res chain seq x y z
N MET A 1 37.04 13.82 -47.62
CA MET A 1 36.90 14.65 -46.39
C MET A 1 35.49 14.60 -45.76
N LYS A 2 34.39 14.58 -46.52
CA LYS A 2 33.00 14.63 -46.01
C LYS A 2 32.59 13.49 -45.05
N THR A 3 33.10 12.28 -45.26
CA THR A 3 32.75 11.08 -44.45
C THR A 3 33.27 11.09 -43.02
N LYS A 4 34.42 11.73 -42.74
CA LYS A 4 34.97 11.85 -41.38
C LYS A 4 34.13 12.78 -40.49
N TYR A 5 33.64 13.89 -41.06
CA TYR A 5 32.77 14.83 -40.36
C TYR A 5 31.38 14.23 -40.10
N PHE A 6 30.82 13.52 -41.08
CA PHE A 6 29.56 12.81 -40.92
C PHE A 6 29.59 11.78 -39.78
N LYS A 7 30.68 10.98 -39.69
CA LYS A 7 30.88 10.03 -38.58
C LYS A 7 30.98 10.72 -37.22
N ARG A 8 31.64 11.88 -37.13
CA ARG A 8 31.74 12.67 -35.88
C ARG A 8 30.39 13.24 -35.45
N ILE A 9 29.60 13.74 -36.39
CA ILE A 9 28.26 14.29 -36.12
C ILE A 9 27.34 13.17 -35.60
N ILE A 10 27.33 12.00 -36.24
CA ILE A 10 26.54 10.84 -35.77
C ILE A 10 26.96 10.42 -34.37
N MET A 11 28.27 10.35 -34.09
CA MET A 11 28.78 9.97 -32.77
C MET A 11 28.34 10.97 -31.70
N LEU A 12 28.37 12.27 -32.01
CA LEU A 12 27.92 13.32 -31.09
C LEU A 12 26.41 13.24 -30.82
N LEU A 13 25.60 12.98 -31.86
CA LEU A 13 24.17 12.74 -31.74
C LEU A 13 23.86 11.52 -30.86
N LEU A 14 24.57 10.41 -31.05
CA LEU A 14 24.44 9.22 -30.21
C LEU A 14 24.81 9.52 -28.75
N CYS A 15 25.86 10.30 -28.50
CA CYS A 15 26.19 10.75 -27.15
C CYS A 15 25.07 11.59 -26.53
N ILE A 16 24.53 12.57 -27.25
CA ILE A 16 23.44 13.42 -26.76
C ILE A 16 22.19 12.58 -26.44
N ILE A 17 21.79 11.68 -27.34
CA ILE A 17 20.66 10.77 -27.13
C ILE A 17 20.90 9.91 -25.89
N THR A 18 22.10 9.35 -25.75
CA THR A 18 22.44 8.50 -24.59
C THR A 18 22.37 9.28 -23.28
N VAL A 19 22.94 10.49 -23.24
CA VAL A 19 22.88 11.37 -22.05
C VAL A 19 21.44 11.75 -21.74
N PHE A 20 20.65 12.11 -22.76
CA PHE A 20 19.23 12.45 -22.58
C PHE A 20 18.42 11.27 -22.05
N VAL A 21 18.62 10.07 -22.58
CA VAL A 21 17.97 8.84 -22.09
C VAL A 21 18.36 8.56 -20.64
N ILE A 22 19.66 8.61 -20.32
CA ILE A 22 20.15 8.40 -18.95
C ILE A 22 19.56 9.43 -17.99
N TYR A 23 19.56 10.72 -18.37
CA TYR A 23 19.01 11.80 -17.57
C TYR A 23 17.52 11.55 -17.26
N ASN A 24 16.72 11.23 -18.27
CA ASN A 24 15.30 10.94 -18.07
C ASN A 24 15.10 9.72 -17.17
N VAL A 25 15.87 8.64 -17.34
CA VAL A 25 15.79 7.46 -16.47
C VAL A 25 16.16 7.78 -15.02
N VAL A 26 17.20 8.59 -14.80
CA VAL A 26 17.65 8.98 -13.45
C VAL A 26 16.62 9.88 -12.78
N VAL A 27 16.15 10.93 -13.46
CA VAL A 27 15.16 11.87 -12.93
C VAL A 27 13.83 11.16 -12.65
N TRP A 28 13.37 10.31 -13.57
CA TRP A 28 12.15 9.51 -13.39
C TRP A 28 12.26 8.59 -12.17
N ASN A 29 13.40 7.89 -12.01
CA ASN A 29 13.64 7.04 -10.84
C ASN A 29 13.69 7.83 -9.53
N GLN A 30 14.29 9.03 -9.53
CA GLN A 30 14.34 9.87 -8.33
C GLN A 30 12.96 10.41 -7.95
N SER A 31 12.18 10.89 -8.92
CA SER A 31 10.82 11.42 -8.69
C SER A 31 9.89 10.34 -8.14
N ASN A 32 9.86 9.17 -8.79
CA ASN A 32 8.95 8.11 -8.38
C ASN A 32 9.37 7.41 -7.09
N ARG A 33 10.65 7.42 -6.72
CA ARG A 33 11.11 6.87 -5.44
C ARG A 33 11.05 7.88 -4.29
N LYS A 34 10.76 9.15 -4.54
CA LYS A 34 10.87 10.22 -3.54
C LYS A 34 10.07 9.93 -2.27
N LEU A 35 8.86 9.39 -2.40
CA LEU A 35 8.01 8.99 -1.27
C LEU A 35 8.54 7.77 -0.50
N ILE A 36 9.00 6.73 -1.21
CA ILE A 36 9.35 5.44 -0.60
C ILE A 36 10.81 5.38 -0.12
N ASN A 37 11.70 6.22 -0.67
CA ASN A 37 13.12 6.23 -0.34
C ASN A 37 13.41 6.46 1.16
N PRO A 38 12.77 7.42 1.85
CA PRO A 38 12.97 7.60 3.29
C PRO A 38 12.69 6.33 4.09
N VAL A 39 11.65 5.59 3.69
CA VAL A 39 11.28 4.30 4.27
C VAL A 39 12.34 3.24 3.95
N LEU A 40 12.71 3.10 2.67
CA LEU A 40 13.69 2.10 2.24
C LEU A 40 15.05 2.30 2.89
N LEU A 41 15.52 3.54 3.07
CA LEU A 41 16.80 3.80 3.71
C LEU A 41 16.87 3.21 5.13
N GLN A 42 15.78 3.33 5.89
CA GLN A 42 15.71 2.83 7.25
C GLN A 42 15.40 1.33 7.33
N TYR A 43 14.46 0.84 6.52
CA TYR A 43 13.98 -0.53 6.59
C TYR A 43 14.59 -1.46 5.54
N ARG A 44 15.66 -1.05 4.82
CA ARG A 44 16.37 -1.87 3.82
C ARG A 44 16.85 -3.22 4.34
N LYS A 45 17.03 -3.40 5.65
CA LYS A 45 17.39 -4.70 6.24
C LYS A 45 16.22 -5.69 6.14
N TYR A 46 15.00 -5.21 6.25
CA TYR A 46 13.77 -6.02 6.31
C TYR A 46 13.05 -6.08 4.96
N PHE A 47 12.99 -4.96 4.24
CA PHE A 47 12.24 -4.88 2.99
C PHE A 47 13.13 -4.63 1.78
N LYS A 48 12.70 -5.15 0.64
CA LYS A 48 13.21 -4.83 -0.70
C LYS A 48 12.06 -4.23 -1.51
N LEU A 49 12.35 -3.15 -2.24
CA LEU A 49 11.46 -2.65 -3.27
C LEU A 49 11.45 -3.63 -4.46
N ASP A 50 10.27 -4.14 -4.77
CA ASP A 50 10.03 -5.09 -5.86
C ASP A 50 9.61 -4.35 -7.13
N TYR A 51 8.61 -3.47 -7.03
CA TYR A 51 8.13 -2.69 -8.16
C TYR A 51 7.71 -1.27 -7.75
N ILE A 52 7.67 -0.40 -8.75
CA ILE A 52 6.97 0.88 -8.72
C ILE A 52 6.09 0.94 -9.95
N ASN A 53 4.79 1.12 -9.76
CA ASN A 53 3.88 1.43 -10.84
C ASN A 53 3.42 2.88 -10.67
N CYS A 54 3.49 3.66 -11.75
CA CYS A 54 3.06 5.05 -11.75
C CYS A 54 2.24 5.29 -13.02
N ASN A 55 0.97 5.62 -12.81
CA ASN A 55 0.06 6.02 -13.88
C ASN A 55 -0.32 7.48 -13.65
N SER A 56 0.29 8.39 -14.40
CA SER A 56 0.04 9.83 -14.29
C SER A 56 -1.35 10.23 -14.79
N GLU A 57 -1.91 9.51 -15.75
CA GLU A 57 -3.26 9.78 -16.30
C GLU A 57 -4.33 9.48 -15.25
N LYS A 58 -4.20 8.34 -14.56
CA LYS A 58 -5.10 7.94 -13.47
C LYS A 58 -4.71 8.50 -12.11
N LYS A 59 -3.57 9.21 -12.03
CA LYS A 59 -2.96 9.71 -10.77
C LYS A 59 -2.80 8.60 -9.73
N GLU A 60 -2.26 7.47 -10.15
CA GLU A 60 -2.05 6.29 -9.32
C GLU A 60 -0.57 5.99 -9.16
N ILE A 61 -0.14 5.73 -7.92
CA ILE A 61 1.21 5.27 -7.61
C ILE A 61 1.13 4.07 -6.68
N SER A 62 1.77 2.98 -7.09
CA SER A 62 1.83 1.75 -6.32
C SER A 62 3.28 1.33 -6.08
N TYR A 63 3.60 0.98 -4.84
CA TYR A 63 4.91 0.47 -4.46
C TYR A 63 4.79 -0.95 -3.93
N GLY A 64 5.51 -1.90 -4.53
CA GLY A 64 5.62 -3.26 -4.02
C GLY A 64 6.81 -3.40 -3.10
N LEU A 65 6.57 -3.74 -1.83
CA LEU A 65 7.60 -4.09 -0.86
C LEU A 65 7.52 -5.58 -0.54
N VAL A 66 8.65 -6.26 -0.66
CA VAL A 66 8.80 -7.68 -0.30
C VAL A 66 9.62 -7.76 0.98
N ASP A 67 9.10 -8.48 1.97
CA ASP A 67 9.88 -8.89 3.14
C ASP A 67 10.97 -9.88 2.70
N LYS A 68 12.22 -9.57 3.01
CA LYS A 68 13.39 -10.38 2.62
C LYS A 68 13.42 -11.74 3.31
N TYR A 69 12.72 -11.90 4.43
CA TYR A 69 12.75 -13.12 5.25
C TYR A 69 11.60 -14.08 4.95
N ILE A 70 10.65 -13.67 4.10
CA ILE A 70 9.46 -14.46 3.73
C ILE A 70 9.77 -15.85 3.17
N PHE A 71 10.91 -16.01 2.50
CA PHE A 71 11.27 -17.24 1.80
C PHE A 71 12.01 -18.24 2.69
N TRP A 72 12.42 -17.85 3.89
CA TRP A 72 13.27 -18.66 4.77
C TRP A 72 12.54 -19.22 6.00
N GLY A 73 11.22 -19.01 6.11
CA GLY A 73 10.43 -19.42 7.27
C GLY A 73 10.76 -18.66 8.57
N GLU A 74 11.71 -17.73 8.53
CA GLU A 74 12.09 -16.91 9.67
C GLU A 74 11.13 -15.72 9.78
N LYS A 75 10.21 -15.76 10.75
CA LYS A 75 9.28 -14.67 11.09
C LYS A 75 10.07 -13.52 11.75
N LYS A 76 10.85 -12.76 10.97
CA LYS A 76 11.72 -11.68 11.48
C LYS A 76 11.13 -10.28 11.34
N CYS A 77 10.17 -10.07 10.44
CA CYS A 77 9.49 -8.78 10.35
C CYS A 77 8.37 -8.70 11.39
N LYS A 78 8.50 -7.78 12.34
CA LYS A 78 7.44 -7.49 13.33
C LYS A 78 6.30 -6.75 12.65
N LEU A 79 5.06 -7.06 13.03
CA LEU A 79 3.85 -6.34 12.57
C LEU A 79 3.98 -4.82 12.76
N ASP A 80 4.64 -4.40 13.84
CA ASP A 80 4.97 -3.00 14.13
C ASP A 80 5.72 -2.30 12.99
N ALA A 81 6.52 -3.02 12.21
CA ALA A 81 7.28 -2.43 11.11
C ALA A 81 6.37 -1.90 9.99
N TYR A 82 5.23 -2.55 9.72
CA TYR A 82 4.28 -2.07 8.72
C TYR A 82 3.63 -0.76 9.16
N ASN A 83 3.23 -0.67 10.44
CA ASN A 83 2.67 0.55 10.99
C ASN A 83 3.70 1.68 11.13
N ASP A 84 4.92 1.37 11.53
CA ASP A 84 6.00 2.36 11.58
C ASP A 84 6.26 2.99 10.21
N ILE A 85 6.22 2.16 9.15
CA ILE A 85 6.34 2.63 7.76
C ILE A 85 5.19 3.59 7.43
N ARG A 86 3.94 3.21 7.75
CA ARG A 86 2.75 4.06 7.56
C ARG A 86 2.92 5.42 8.26
N LEU A 87 3.29 5.43 9.54
CA LEU A 87 3.48 6.65 10.31
C LEU A 87 4.60 7.54 9.75
N LYS A 88 5.71 6.95 9.28
CA LYS A 88 6.80 7.70 8.64
C LYS A 88 6.39 8.31 7.31
N LEU A 89 5.63 7.57 6.51
CA LEU A 89 5.10 8.08 5.25
C LEU A 89 4.15 9.25 5.50
N ASN A 90 3.28 9.17 6.53
CA ASN A 90 2.41 10.29 6.91
C ASN A 90 3.22 11.53 7.29
N ARG A 91 4.21 11.40 8.18
CA ARG A 91 5.11 12.52 8.53
C ARG A 91 5.87 13.08 7.34
N TYR A 92 6.22 12.24 6.36
CA TYR A 92 6.87 12.69 5.14
C TYR A 92 5.91 13.49 4.25
N LEU A 93 4.68 13.01 4.08
CA LEU A 93 3.63 13.67 3.30
C LEU A 93 3.19 15.00 3.92
N GLU A 94 3.09 15.09 5.24
CA GLU A 94 2.85 16.35 5.96
C GLU A 94 3.89 17.42 5.64
N LYS A 95 5.16 17.01 5.49
CA LYS A 95 6.27 17.91 5.16
C LYS A 95 6.43 18.16 3.66
N ASN A 96 5.78 17.35 2.80
CA ASN A 96 5.95 17.37 1.35
C ASN A 96 4.61 17.14 0.61
N PRO A 97 3.60 18.01 0.81
CA PRO A 97 2.24 17.76 0.32
C PRO A 97 2.11 17.91 -1.21
N ASP A 98 2.94 18.75 -1.84
CA ASP A 98 2.70 19.27 -3.18
C ASP A 98 2.63 18.23 -4.29
N TYR A 99 3.52 17.24 -4.27
CA TYR A 99 3.58 16.27 -5.36
C TYR A 99 2.51 15.18 -5.24
N TYR A 100 2.20 14.77 -4.01
CA TYR A 100 1.43 13.57 -3.71
C TYR A 100 0.01 13.89 -3.25
N LEU A 101 -0.15 14.71 -2.21
CA LEU A 101 -1.44 15.01 -1.61
C LEU A 101 -2.20 16.08 -2.42
N ASN A 102 -1.57 17.20 -2.73
CA ASN A 102 -2.22 18.35 -3.37
C ASN A 102 -2.65 18.05 -4.82
N ASN A 103 -1.97 17.11 -5.49
CA ASN A 103 -2.31 16.71 -6.85
C ASN A 103 -3.35 15.59 -6.92
N GLY A 104 -3.82 15.09 -5.78
CA GLY A 104 -4.86 14.06 -5.69
C GLY A 104 -4.39 12.67 -6.13
N TYR A 105 -3.12 12.32 -5.87
CA TYR A 105 -2.65 10.98 -6.18
C TYR A 105 -3.26 9.94 -5.24
N LYS A 106 -3.72 8.83 -5.83
CA LYS A 106 -3.99 7.58 -5.13
C LYS A 106 -2.68 6.83 -4.96
N ILE A 107 -2.32 6.52 -3.73
CA ILE A 107 -1.03 5.94 -3.37
C ILE A 107 -1.25 4.70 -2.55
N THR A 108 -0.66 3.58 -2.98
CA THR A 108 -0.74 2.29 -2.28
C THR A 108 0.66 1.71 -2.08
N ILE A 109 0.94 1.28 -0.86
CA ILE A 109 2.10 0.44 -0.55
C ILE A 109 1.61 -0.98 -0.34
N TYR A 110 2.06 -1.89 -1.20
CA TYR A 110 1.77 -3.31 -1.14
C TYR A 110 2.88 -3.99 -0.36
N PHE A 111 2.54 -4.64 0.75
CA PHE A 111 3.42 -5.56 1.45
C PHE A 111 3.05 -6.97 1.03
N LYS A 112 3.94 -7.61 0.27
CA LYS A 112 3.81 -9.05 0.00
C LYS A 112 4.16 -9.80 1.28
N LEU A 113 3.21 -10.60 1.75
CA LEU A 113 3.28 -11.47 2.92
C LEU A 113 3.29 -12.94 2.47
N ASN A 114 3.82 -13.81 3.34
CA ASN A 114 3.71 -15.25 3.20
C ASN A 114 3.04 -15.80 4.45
N ILE A 115 1.70 -15.84 4.42
CA ILE A 115 0.88 -16.32 5.55
C ILE A 115 0.54 -17.78 5.26
N SER A 116 0.94 -18.69 6.15
CA SER A 116 0.66 -20.13 6.02
C SER A 116 1.13 -20.76 4.70
N GLY A 117 2.27 -20.29 4.17
CA GLY A 117 2.85 -20.81 2.92
C GLY A 117 2.18 -20.29 1.64
N LYS A 118 1.24 -19.34 1.74
CA LYS A 118 0.57 -18.71 0.61
C LYS A 118 0.90 -17.21 0.53
N PRO A 119 1.06 -16.66 -0.69
CA PRO A 119 1.13 -15.21 -0.86
C PRO A 119 -0.12 -14.56 -0.30
N SER A 120 0.05 -13.50 0.49
CA SER A 120 -1.03 -12.63 0.94
C SER A 120 -0.53 -11.20 0.84
N TYR A 121 -1.45 -10.23 0.79
CA TYR A 121 -1.05 -8.84 0.72
C TYR A 121 -1.68 -8.03 1.84
N LEU A 122 -0.85 -7.18 2.45
CA LEU A 122 -1.30 -6.08 3.30
C LEU A 122 -1.03 -4.80 2.53
N HIS A 123 -2.05 -3.96 2.39
CA HIS A 123 -1.94 -2.67 1.73
C HIS A 123 -2.11 -1.57 2.76
N ILE A 124 -1.30 -0.53 2.63
CA ILE A 124 -1.61 0.78 3.22
C ILE A 124 -1.80 1.75 2.07
N SER A 125 -2.87 2.55 2.12
CA SER A 125 -3.14 3.54 1.09
C SER A 125 -3.70 4.85 1.66
N ASN A 126 -3.63 5.90 0.85
CA ASN A 126 -4.23 7.18 1.17
C ASN A 126 -5.64 7.33 0.61
N TYR A 127 -6.31 6.24 0.25
CA TYR A 127 -7.67 6.33 -0.27
C TYR A 127 -8.49 5.11 0.12
N ASN A 128 -9.81 5.28 0.15
CA ASN A 128 -10.77 4.22 0.37
C ASN A 128 -11.71 4.11 -0.85
N GLU A 129 -11.70 2.95 -1.50
CA GLU A 129 -12.62 2.59 -2.61
C GLU A 129 -13.88 1.86 -2.11
N THR A 130 -14.02 1.58 -0.81
CA THR A 130 -15.21 0.87 -0.26
C THR A 130 -16.41 1.77 0.00
N VAL A 131 -16.25 3.07 -0.16
CA VAL A 131 -17.28 4.10 -0.01
C VAL A 131 -17.95 4.37 -1.36
N ASP A 132 -19.22 4.82 -1.37
CA ASP A 132 -19.96 5.07 -2.64
C ASP A 132 -19.23 6.10 -3.52
N GLU A 133 -18.48 6.98 -2.88
CA GLU A 133 -17.59 7.93 -3.52
C GLU A 133 -16.17 7.71 -3.00
N LEU A 134 -15.20 7.60 -3.91
CA LEU A 134 -13.77 7.51 -3.59
C LEU A 134 -13.37 8.58 -2.56
N LYS A 135 -12.93 8.15 -1.38
CA LYS A 135 -12.42 9.06 -0.34
C LYS A 135 -10.90 9.05 -0.37
N ILE A 136 -10.29 10.19 -0.70
CA ILE A 136 -8.83 10.39 -0.60
C ILE A 136 -8.53 11.09 0.73
N TYR A 137 -7.59 10.54 1.48
CA TYR A 137 -7.09 11.09 2.73
C TYR A 137 -5.75 11.81 2.55
N ASN A 138 -5.48 12.76 3.46
CA ASN A 138 -4.20 13.46 3.55
C ASN A 138 -3.12 12.61 4.27
N GLY A 139 -3.01 11.33 3.91
CA GLY A 139 -2.09 10.37 4.52
C GLY A 139 -2.56 8.93 4.36
N PHE A 140 -1.71 7.98 4.72
CA PHE A 140 -2.00 6.56 4.74
C PHE A 140 -2.89 6.20 5.93
N TYR A 141 -4.18 6.35 5.74
CA TYR A 141 -5.23 6.07 6.73
C TYR A 141 -6.14 4.90 6.34
N HIS A 142 -5.92 4.30 5.18
CA HIS A 142 -6.58 3.06 4.80
C HIS A 142 -5.62 1.88 4.93
N VAL A 143 -6.10 0.80 5.53
CA VAL A 143 -5.45 -0.52 5.54
C VAL A 143 -6.36 -1.51 4.85
N SER A 144 -5.82 -2.33 3.95
CA SER A 144 -6.54 -3.47 3.41
C SER A 144 -5.74 -4.77 3.45
N GLY A 145 -6.42 -5.89 3.67
CA GLY A 145 -5.85 -7.23 3.65
C GLY A 145 -6.48 -8.06 2.53
N GLU A 146 -5.65 -8.60 1.65
CA GLU A 146 -6.03 -9.48 0.55
C GLU A 146 -5.28 -10.83 0.71
N PRO A 147 -5.75 -11.72 1.60
CA PRO A 147 -5.29 -13.10 1.60
C PRO A 147 -5.70 -13.83 0.32
N MET A 148 -4.83 -14.69 -0.21
CA MET A 148 -5.26 -15.68 -1.19
C MET A 148 -6.19 -16.72 -0.53
N SER A 149 -7.13 -17.27 -1.31
CA SER A 149 -8.12 -18.26 -0.85
C SER A 149 -7.53 -19.32 0.10
N GLY A 150 -8.17 -19.48 1.26
CA GLY A 150 -7.77 -20.40 2.32
C GLY A 150 -6.47 -20.01 3.04
N SER A 151 -6.22 -18.71 3.22
CA SER A 151 -5.22 -18.22 4.18
C SER A 151 -5.92 -17.44 5.29
N ASN A 152 -5.64 -17.82 6.53
CA ASN A 152 -6.25 -17.19 7.69
C ASN A 152 -5.46 -15.94 8.06
N PHE A 153 -6.13 -14.79 8.03
CA PHE A 153 -5.58 -13.55 8.61
C PHE A 153 -5.54 -13.58 10.15
N GLU A 154 -5.95 -14.70 10.77
CA GLU A 154 -5.86 -15.06 12.20
C GLU A 154 -4.50 -14.73 12.86
N ASN A 155 -3.44 -14.54 12.07
CA ASN A 155 -2.10 -14.25 12.55
C ASN A 155 -1.80 -12.77 12.85
N ILE A 156 -2.72 -11.82 12.63
CA ILE A 156 -2.61 -10.49 13.26
C ILE A 156 -3.20 -10.61 14.66
N SER A 157 -2.33 -10.97 15.61
CA SER A 157 -2.71 -11.17 17.01
C SER A 157 -3.28 -9.91 17.66
N ASP A 158 -2.97 -8.73 17.11
CA ASP A 158 -3.45 -7.44 17.61
C ASP A 158 -3.57 -6.40 16.48
N TYR A 159 -4.80 -5.96 16.22
CA TYR A 159 -5.08 -4.90 15.25
C TYR A 159 -4.79 -3.51 15.80
N ALA A 160 -4.61 -3.35 17.12
CA ALA A 160 -4.26 -2.07 17.75
C ALA A 160 -2.94 -1.49 17.21
N VAL A 161 -2.08 -2.33 16.62
CA VAL A 161 -0.87 -1.88 15.93
C VAL A 161 -1.18 -0.85 14.83
N PHE A 162 -2.38 -0.85 14.26
CA PHE A 162 -2.81 0.11 13.25
C PHE A 162 -3.64 1.27 13.81
N ASP A 163 -3.48 1.62 15.09
CA ASP A 163 -4.19 2.77 15.66
C ASP A 163 -4.04 4.06 14.82
N GLY A 164 -5.12 4.84 14.78
CA GLY A 164 -5.22 6.05 13.97
C GLY A 164 -5.54 5.82 12.49
N ILE A 165 -5.82 4.59 12.04
CA ILE A 165 -6.42 4.38 10.70
C ILE A 165 -7.88 4.81 10.69
N LYS A 166 -8.36 5.21 9.52
CA LYS A 166 -9.74 5.66 9.28
C LYS A 166 -10.57 4.65 8.50
N SER A 167 -9.92 3.77 7.73
CA SER A 167 -10.65 2.72 7.02
C SER A 167 -9.91 1.39 6.98
N LEU A 168 -10.65 0.31 7.19
CA LEU A 168 -10.15 -1.07 7.14
C LEU A 168 -10.96 -1.89 6.14
N LYS A 169 -10.30 -2.59 5.22
CA LYS A 169 -10.93 -3.55 4.30
C LYS A 169 -10.26 -4.90 4.42
N LEU A 170 -10.99 -5.93 4.80
CA LEU A 170 -10.55 -7.31 4.84
C LEU A 170 -11.34 -8.09 3.80
N ASP A 171 -10.65 -8.78 2.88
CA ASP A 171 -11.29 -9.55 1.80
C ASP A 171 -12.15 -10.72 2.34
N GLN A 172 -13.04 -11.26 1.50
CA GLN A 172 -13.97 -12.37 1.81
C GLN A 172 -13.29 -13.67 2.22
N TYR A 173 -12.01 -13.82 1.91
CA TYR A 173 -11.22 -14.96 2.33
C TYR A 173 -10.58 -14.78 3.72
N VAL A 174 -10.80 -13.63 4.37
CA VAL A 174 -10.40 -13.38 5.76
C VAL A 174 -11.47 -13.91 6.70
N ILE A 175 -11.16 -14.99 7.43
CA ILE A 175 -11.96 -15.40 8.59
C ILE A 175 -11.59 -14.47 9.76
N PHE A 176 -12.58 -13.73 10.26
CA PHE A 176 -12.44 -12.82 11.40
C PHE A 176 -13.26 -13.33 12.58
N ASP A 177 -12.57 -13.89 13.57
CA ASP A 177 -13.22 -14.59 14.67
C ASP A 177 -13.83 -13.66 15.71
N ASP A 178 -13.23 -12.49 15.94
CA ASP A 178 -13.56 -11.64 17.07
C ASP A 178 -13.52 -10.15 16.70
N VAL A 179 -14.69 -9.59 16.34
CA VAL A 179 -14.87 -8.18 15.95
C VAL A 179 -14.58 -7.22 17.11
N SER A 180 -14.61 -7.66 18.37
CA SER A 180 -14.32 -6.82 19.53
C SER A 180 -12.89 -6.25 19.50
N LYS A 181 -11.96 -6.93 18.82
CA LYS A 181 -10.58 -6.45 18.63
C LYS A 181 -10.51 -5.13 17.87
N LEU A 182 -11.53 -4.79 17.08
CA LEU A 182 -11.60 -3.54 16.34
C LEU A 182 -11.93 -2.33 17.23
N THR A 183 -12.42 -2.52 18.45
CA THR A 183 -12.66 -1.42 19.41
C THR A 183 -11.40 -0.62 19.73
N SER A 184 -10.23 -1.24 19.58
CA SER A 184 -8.93 -0.58 19.75
C SER A 184 -8.67 0.50 18.69
N LEU A 185 -9.34 0.45 17.54
CA LEU A 185 -9.17 1.36 16.41
C LEU A 185 -10.13 2.55 16.53
N SER A 186 -9.87 3.41 17.51
CA SER A 186 -10.76 4.54 17.87
C SER A 186 -11.05 5.55 16.75
N SER A 187 -10.19 5.62 15.74
CA SER A 187 -10.31 6.55 14.60
C SER A 187 -11.02 5.94 13.39
N LEU A 188 -11.51 4.70 13.49
CA LEU A 188 -12.10 3.97 12.38
C LEU A 188 -13.45 4.59 11.98
N GLU A 189 -13.53 5.06 10.74
CA GLU A 189 -14.72 5.67 10.13
C GLU A 189 -15.42 4.67 9.20
N TYR A 190 -14.67 3.74 8.60
CA TYR A 190 -15.20 2.74 7.67
C TYR A 190 -14.59 1.36 7.90
N VAL A 191 -15.42 0.32 7.88
CA VAL A 191 -14.93 -1.06 7.86
C VAL A 191 -15.70 -1.92 6.87
N VAL A 192 -14.96 -2.76 6.16
CA VAL A 192 -15.49 -3.86 5.36
C VAL A 192 -14.74 -5.10 5.79
N ILE A 193 -15.47 -6.10 6.25
CA ILE A 193 -14.93 -7.42 6.59
C ILE A 193 -15.66 -8.40 5.70
N GLY A 194 -14.93 -9.10 4.86
CA GLY A 194 -15.53 -10.13 4.05
C GLY A 194 -15.87 -11.37 4.89
N GLY A 195 -16.87 -12.15 4.46
CA GLY A 195 -17.34 -13.33 5.20
C GLY A 195 -18.21 -13.00 6.42
N THR A 196 -18.51 -11.73 6.71
CA THR A 196 -19.48 -11.32 7.74
C THR A 196 -20.88 -11.07 7.15
N ASP A 197 -21.30 -11.91 6.20
CA ASP A 197 -22.56 -11.71 5.48
C ASP A 197 -23.81 -12.10 6.30
N SER A 198 -23.63 -12.61 7.53
CA SER A 198 -24.74 -12.93 8.42
C SER A 198 -25.24 -11.69 9.15
N ALA A 199 -26.56 -11.58 9.32
CA ALA A 199 -27.20 -10.49 10.07
C ALA A 199 -26.70 -10.43 11.53
N GLU A 200 -26.30 -11.56 12.11
CA GLU A 200 -25.75 -11.66 13.46
C GLU A 200 -24.39 -10.99 13.57
N LYS A 201 -23.45 -11.30 12.67
CA LYS A 201 -22.12 -10.66 12.61
C LYS A 201 -22.23 -9.16 12.33
N GLN A 202 -23.20 -8.75 11.51
CA GLN A 202 -23.44 -7.33 11.23
C GLN A 202 -23.98 -6.59 12.46
N LYS A 203 -24.89 -7.21 13.20
CA LYS A 203 -25.39 -6.66 14.47
C LYS A 203 -24.26 -6.51 15.47
N GLU A 204 -23.42 -7.54 15.62
CA GLU A 204 -22.23 -7.52 16.47
C GLU A 204 -21.28 -6.37 16.08
N LEU A 205 -21.00 -6.20 14.78
CA LEU A 205 -20.14 -5.13 14.29
C LEU A 205 -20.71 -3.74 14.57
N ASN A 206 -22.03 -3.56 14.45
CA ASN A 206 -22.71 -2.30 14.75
C ASN A 206 -22.76 -1.99 16.25
N GLU A 207 -22.80 -3.02 17.11
CA GLU A 207 -22.71 -2.85 18.57
C GLU A 207 -21.30 -2.45 18.99
N VAL A 208 -20.28 -3.04 18.36
CA VAL A 208 -18.86 -2.83 18.67
C VAL A 208 -18.33 -1.51 18.08
N LEU A 209 -18.80 -1.12 16.90
CA LEU A 209 -18.38 0.07 16.16
C LEU A 209 -19.58 0.95 15.75
N PRO A 210 -20.33 1.53 16.71
CA PRO A 210 -21.61 2.19 16.43
C PRO A 210 -21.51 3.45 15.56
N ASN A 211 -20.33 4.08 15.51
CA ASN A 211 -20.08 5.30 14.74
C ASN A 211 -19.34 5.02 13.41
N CYS A 212 -19.11 3.74 13.08
CA CYS A 212 -18.39 3.34 11.89
C CYS A 212 -19.38 2.97 10.76
N SER A 213 -19.10 3.45 9.56
CA SER A 213 -19.86 3.06 8.37
C SER A 213 -19.41 1.68 7.89
N ASN A 214 -20.33 0.71 7.95
CA ASN A 214 -20.03 -0.69 7.67
C ASN A 214 -20.77 -1.12 6.39
N LYS A 215 -20.05 -1.59 5.37
CA LYS A 215 -20.65 -2.09 4.11
C LYS A 215 -20.30 -3.54 3.87
N MET A 216 -21.25 -4.30 3.32
CA MET A 216 -21.04 -5.67 2.87
C MET A 216 -20.25 -5.69 1.56
N SER A 217 -19.30 -6.60 1.41
CA SER A 217 -18.81 -6.97 0.08
C SER A 217 -19.91 -7.73 -0.63
N LYS A 218 -20.61 -7.11 -1.58
CA LYS A 218 -21.48 -7.87 -2.48
C LYS A 218 -20.61 -8.84 -3.25
N ILE A 219 -20.92 -10.12 -3.15
CA ILE A 219 -20.34 -11.16 -4.01
C ILE A 219 -20.84 -10.85 -5.43
N GLU A 220 -20.04 -10.14 -6.22
CA GLU A 220 -20.22 -10.13 -7.66
C GLU A 220 -19.66 -11.46 -8.18
N SER A 221 -20.55 -12.43 -8.36
CA SER A 221 -20.26 -13.67 -9.06
C SER A 221 -19.83 -13.36 -10.49
N GLN A 222 -18.53 -13.53 -10.78
CA GLN A 222 -18.01 -13.67 -12.15
C GLN A 222 -17.98 -15.15 -12.54
#